data_AF-A0A7C5RQU8-F1
#
_entry.id   AF-A0A7C5RQU8-F1
#
_cell.length_a   1.000
_cell.length_b   1.000
_cell.length_c   1.000
_cell.angle_alpha   90.00
_cell.angle_beta   90.00
_cell.angle_gamma   90.00
#
_symmetry.space_group_name_H-M   'P 1'
#
loop_
_entity.id
_entity.type
_entity.pdbx_description
1 polymer ?
#
loop_
_entity_poly.entity_id
_entity_poly.type
_entity_poly.pdbx_seq_one_letter_code
_entity_poly.pdbx_strand_id
1 'polypeptide(L)'
;MMRALLLALILLLSPALAGGRAACRLTYGPPIWASCFAEQTLLSLGPFEFGLGLEARTYPTTATTLYTALAWYASDWWLVLQFGRTPGEWTYTIAGGVRW
;
A
#
# COMPACT_ATOMS: atom_id res chain seq x y z
N MET A 1 -24.32 16.02 -3.79
CA MET A 1 -22.90 15.82 -4.14
C MET A 1 -21.93 16.43 -3.12
N MET A 2 -22.12 17.69 -2.69
CA MET A 2 -21.22 18.36 -1.72
C MET A 2 -21.11 17.68 -0.34
N ARG A 3 -22.17 17.02 0.13
CA ARG A 3 -22.16 16.26 1.40
C ARG A 3 -21.22 15.04 1.38
N ALA A 4 -21.12 14.34 0.25
CA ALA A 4 -20.21 13.20 0.10
C ALA A 4 -18.74 13.66 0.09
N LEU A 5 -18.47 14.82 -0.51
CA LEU A 5 -17.14 15.42 -0.53
C LEU A 5 -16.69 15.88 0.87
N LEU A 6 -17.60 16.48 1.64
CA LEU A 6 -17.33 16.90 3.02
C LEU A 6 -17.09 15.71 3.95
N LEU A 7 -17.85 14.62 3.80
CA LEU A 7 -17.62 13.38 4.56
C LEU A 7 -16.27 12.73 4.21
N ALA A 8 -15.89 12.73 2.93
CA ALA A 8 -14.57 12.27 2.50
C ALA A 8 -13.43 13.16 3.08
N LEU A 9 -13.63 14.48 3.13
CA LEU A 9 -12.66 15.41 3.72
C LEU A 9 -12.51 15.22 5.24
N ILE A 10 -13.62 14.96 5.94
CA ILE A 10 -13.62 14.73 7.40
C ILE A 10 -12.95 13.38 7.74
N LEU A 11 -13.12 12.36 6.90
CA LEU A 11 -12.41 11.09 7.02
C LEU A 11 -10.89 11.24 6.82
N LEU A 12 -10.46 12.16 5.94
CA LEU A 12 -9.04 12.47 5.73
C LEU A 12 -8.40 13.27 6.88
N LEU A 13 -9.20 13.95 7.71
CA LEU A 13 -8.73 14.81 8.79
C LEU A 13 -8.57 14.09 10.14
N SER A 14 -8.82 12.78 10.21
CA SER A 14 -8.72 12.01 11.46
C SER A 14 -7.27 11.59 11.75
N PRO A 15 -6.60 12.13 12.78
CA PRO A 15 -5.27 11.66 13.22
C PRO A 15 -5.30 10.23 13.82
N ALA A 16 -6.48 9.62 13.93
CA ALA A 16 -6.64 8.19 14.21
C ALA A 16 -6.12 7.29 13.05
N LEU A 17 -5.80 7.85 11.88
CA LEU A 17 -5.12 7.19 10.76
C LEU A 17 -3.57 7.27 10.85
N ALA A 18 -2.98 7.49 12.04
CA ALA A 18 -1.54 7.73 12.23
C ALA A 18 -0.57 6.65 11.70
N GLY A 19 -1.05 5.50 11.23
CA GLY A 19 -0.26 4.45 10.58
C GLY A 19 -0.34 4.45 9.04
N GLY A 20 -0.38 5.61 8.40
CA GLY A 20 -0.40 5.73 6.93
C GLY A 20 1.01 5.91 6.33
N ARG A 21 1.23 5.36 5.14
CA ARG A 21 2.45 5.60 4.35
C ARG A 21 2.14 5.82 2.88
N ALA A 22 2.89 6.71 2.24
CA ALA A 22 2.84 6.89 0.80
C ALA A 22 4.25 7.05 0.25
N ALA A 23 4.54 6.38 -0.86
CA ALA A 23 5.83 6.48 -1.52
C ALA A 23 5.70 6.23 -3.02
N CYS A 24 6.65 6.77 -3.77
CA CYS A 24 6.87 6.38 -5.16
C CYS A 24 8.22 5.69 -5.27
N ARG A 25 8.27 4.61 -6.06
CA ARG A 25 9.46 3.85 -6.37
C ARG A 25 9.72 3.93 -7.86
N LEU A 26 10.97 4.21 -8.22
CA LEU A 26 11.47 4.00 -9.56
C LEU A 26 12.26 2.69 -9.58
N THR A 27 11.83 1.74 -10.40
CA THR A 27 12.50 0.47 -10.59
C THR A 27 13.42 0.58 -11.78
N TYR A 28 14.73 0.52 -11.51
CA TYR A 28 15.77 0.52 -12.53
C TYR A 28 16.05 -0.94 -12.95
N GLY A 29 15.56 -1.32 -14.12
CA GLY A 29 15.78 -2.61 -14.79
C GLY A 29 15.27 -2.51 -16.23
N PRO A 30 15.46 -3.51 -17.11
CA PRO A 30 14.76 -3.55 -18.38
C PRO A 30 13.40 -4.27 -18.22
N PRO A 31 12.24 -3.59 -18.33
CA PRO A 31 12.06 -2.15 -18.57
C PRO A 31 12.11 -1.30 -17.28
N ILE A 32 12.38 -0.01 -17.44
CA ILE A 32 12.34 0.96 -16.35
C ILE A 32 10.88 1.32 -16.12
N TRP A 33 10.43 1.29 -14.87
CA TRP A 33 9.04 1.63 -14.54
C TRP A 33 8.91 2.25 -13.16
N ALA A 34 7.80 2.95 -12.96
CA ALA A 34 7.49 3.59 -11.69
C ALA A 34 6.22 2.99 -11.08
N SER A 35 6.19 2.93 -9.76
CA SER A 35 4.95 2.79 -9.01
C SER A 35 4.85 3.82 -7.91
N CYS A 36 3.64 4.24 -7.61
CA CYS A 36 3.31 5.03 -6.44
C CYS A 36 2.23 4.30 -5.65
N PHE A 37 2.39 4.23 -4.33
CA PHE A 37 1.41 3.63 -3.45
C PHE A 37 1.07 4.53 -2.28
N ALA A 38 -0.14 4.35 -1.77
CA ALA A 38 -0.61 4.87 -0.50
C ALA A 38 -1.24 3.71 0.28
N GLU A 39 -0.77 3.47 1.49
CA GLU A 39 -1.25 2.43 2.40
C GLU A 39 -1.73 3.06 3.71
N GLN A 40 -2.79 2.49 4.24
CA GLN A 40 -3.34 2.81 5.55
C GLN A 40 -3.34 1.57 6.42
N THR A 41 -2.66 1.64 7.56
CA THR A 41 -2.77 0.62 8.60
C THR A 41 -4.17 0.68 9.22
N LEU A 42 -4.86 -0.46 9.23
CA LEU A 42 -6.18 -0.63 9.82
C LEU A 42 -6.09 -1.27 11.21
N LEU A 43 -5.13 -2.16 11.40
CA LEU A 43 -4.94 -2.92 12.63
C LEU A 43 -3.44 -3.15 12.86
N SER A 44 -3.00 -2.91 14.09
CA SER A 44 -1.64 -3.23 14.53
C SER A 44 -1.73 -4.17 15.74
N LEU A 45 -1.02 -5.29 15.67
CA LEU A 45 -0.97 -6.35 16.67
C LEU A 45 0.49 -6.76 16.91
N GLY A 46 1.17 -6.03 17.79
CA GLY A 46 2.57 -6.27 18.10
C GLY A 46 3.45 -6.09 16.85
N PRO A 47 4.17 -7.13 16.38
CA PRO A 47 5.02 -7.02 15.21
C PRO A 47 4.23 -7.09 13.88
N PHE A 48 2.91 -7.31 13.92
CA PHE A 48 2.09 -7.44 12.72
C PHE A 48 1.25 -6.19 12.46
N GLU A 49 1.17 -5.78 11.20
CA GLU A 49 0.23 -4.74 10.74
C GLU A 49 -0.63 -5.29 9.61
N PHE A 50 -1.93 -5.00 9.66
CA PHE A 50 -2.85 -5.24 8.57
C PHE A 50 -3.37 -3.92 8.03
N GLY A 51 -3.37 -3.77 6.71
CA GLY A 51 -3.69 -2.51 6.06
C GLY A 51 -4.40 -2.68 4.72
N LEU A 52 -4.88 -1.55 4.21
CA LEU A 52 -5.37 -1.40 2.85
C LEU A 52 -4.46 -0.45 2.10
N GLY A 53 -4.20 -0.75 0.83
CA GLY A 53 -3.36 0.07 -0.02
C GLY A 53 -3.93 0.24 -1.42
N LEU A 54 -3.56 1.35 -2.03
CA LEU A 54 -3.77 1.64 -3.43
C LEU A 54 -2.40 1.82 -4.09
N GLU A 55 -2.15 1.14 -5.20
CA GLU A 55 -0.92 1.31 -5.97
C GLU A 55 -1.27 1.63 -7.42
N ALA A 56 -0.66 2.67 -7.96
CA ALA A 56 -0.62 2.96 -9.38
C ALA A 56 0.76 2.56 -9.91
N ARG A 57 0.81 1.69 -10.93
CA ARG A 57 2.04 1.25 -11.58
C ARG A 57 1.96 1.46 -13.09
N THR A 58 3.11 1.65 -13.73
CA THR A 58 3.19 1.87 -15.20
C THR A 58 3.60 0.60 -15.99
N TYR A 59 3.94 -0.49 -15.32
CA TYR A 59 4.38 -1.76 -15.93
C TYR A 59 4.14 -2.94 -14.95
N PRO A 60 3.92 -4.19 -15.42
CA PRO A 60 3.75 -4.64 -16.81
C PRO A 60 2.47 -4.13 -17.47
N THR A 61 1.50 -3.71 -16.67
CA THR A 61 0.25 -3.11 -17.10
C THR A 61 0.05 -1.81 -16.34
N THR A 62 -0.33 -0.75 -17.07
CA THR A 62 -0.73 0.51 -16.43
C THR A 62 -2.05 0.28 -15.71
N ALA A 63 -1.99 0.17 -14.40
CA ALA A 63 -3.15 -0.20 -13.59
C ALA A 63 -3.08 0.44 -12.21
N THR A 64 -4.27 0.71 -11.67
CA THR A 64 -4.46 1.04 -10.26
C THR A 64 -5.00 -0.18 -9.55
N THR A 65 -4.25 -0.68 -8.57
CA THR A 65 -4.55 -1.88 -7.80
C THR A 65 -4.97 -1.48 -6.41
N LEU A 66 -6.16 -1.90 -5.99
CA LEU A 66 -6.52 -1.93 -4.57
C LEU A 66 -6.06 -3.26 -3.99
N TYR A 67 -5.38 -3.21 -2.85
CA TYR A 67 -4.87 -4.40 -2.17
C TYR A 67 -5.04 -4.31 -0.65
N THR A 68 -5.08 -5.48 -0.02
CA THR A 68 -4.83 -5.63 1.41
C THR A 68 -3.37 -5.99 1.62
N ALA A 69 -2.79 -5.57 2.74
CA ALA A 69 -1.42 -5.88 3.11
C ALA A 69 -1.38 -6.48 4.51
N LEU A 70 -0.58 -7.53 4.68
CA LEU A 70 -0.15 -8.07 5.97
C LEU A 70 1.36 -7.87 6.07
N ALA A 71 1.78 -7.03 6.99
CA ALA A 71 3.18 -6.76 7.28
C ALA A 71 3.60 -7.42 8.60
N TRP A 72 4.85 -7.87 8.63
CA TRP A 72 5.53 -8.36 9.82
C TRP A 72 6.86 -7.61 9.95
N TYR A 73 7.06 -6.92 11.07
CA TYR A 73 8.28 -6.23 11.43
C TYR A 73 8.99 -6.94 12.57
N ALA A 74 10.24 -7.31 12.34
CA ALA A 74 11.17 -7.74 13.37
C ALA A 74 12.14 -6.59 13.71
N SER A 75 13.10 -6.86 14.59
CA SER A 75 14.15 -5.90 14.98
C SER A 75 15.00 -5.42 13.79
N ASP A 76 15.31 -6.35 12.89
CA ASP A 76 16.35 -6.24 11.87
C ASP A 76 15.84 -6.53 10.47
N TRP A 77 14.56 -6.88 10.32
CA TRP A 77 13.96 -7.14 9.01
C TRP A 77 12.46 -6.88 8.99
N TRP A 78 11.90 -6.80 7.79
CA TRP A 78 10.47 -6.70 7.56
C TRP A 78 10.05 -7.56 6.38
N LEU A 79 8.81 -8.04 6.41
CA LEU A 79 8.17 -8.79 5.34
C LEU A 79 6.74 -8.29 5.16
N VAL A 80 6.29 -8.17 3.91
CA VAL A 80 4.94 -7.75 3.54
C VAL A 80 4.38 -8.70 2.50
N LEU A 81 3.16 -9.16 2.75
CA LEU A 81 2.33 -9.88 1.79
C LEU A 81 1.20 -8.96 1.35
N GLN A 82 1.10 -8.69 0.06
CA GLN A 82 0.03 -7.89 -0.53
C GLN A 82 -0.87 -8.78 -1.38
N PHE A 83 -2.18 -8.65 -1.20
CA PHE A 83 -3.20 -9.33 -1.99
C PHE A 83 -4.12 -8.28 -2.61
N GLY A 84 -4.06 -8.15 -3.93
CA GLY A 84 -4.77 -7.11 -4.66
C GLY A 84 -5.51 -7.63 -5.87
N ARG A 85 -6.26 -6.73 -6.47
CA ARG A 85 -7.00 -7.00 -7.71
C ARG A 85 -6.79 -5.87 -8.70
N THR A 86 -6.21 -6.20 -9.84
CA THR A 86 -6.22 -5.34 -11.04
C THR A 86 -7.49 -5.64 -11.85
N PRO A 87 -7.88 -4.78 -12.81
CA PRO A 87 -9.03 -5.06 -13.67
C PRO A 87 -8.91 -6.43 -14.35
N GLY A 88 -9.67 -7.42 -13.87
CA GLY A 88 -9.73 -8.78 -14.44
C GLY A 88 -8.80 -9.83 -13.82
N GLU A 89 -7.90 -9.48 -12.90
CA GLU A 89 -6.88 -10.42 -12.40
C GLU A 89 -6.59 -10.24 -10.90
N TRP A 90 -6.36 -11.36 -10.20
CA TRP A 90 -5.85 -11.34 -8.82
C TRP A 90 -4.33 -11.24 -8.85
N THR A 91 -3.79 -10.33 -8.06
CA THR A 91 -2.35 -10.11 -7.94
C THR A 91 -1.91 -10.36 -6.50
N TYR A 92 -0.77 -11.00 -6.34
CA TYR A 92 -0.11 -11.15 -5.05
C TYR A 92 1.33 -10.65 -5.16
N THR A 93 1.80 -9.95 -4.13
CA THR A 93 3.18 -9.46 -4.06
C THR A 93 3.76 -9.85 -2.70
N ILE A 94 5.00 -10.31 -2.70
CA ILE A 94 5.79 -10.55 -1.50
C ILE A 94 6.97 -9.59 -1.55
N ALA A 95 7.13 -8.79 -0.51
CA ALA A 95 8.25 -7.86 -0.38
C ALA A 95 8.89 -8.04 0.99
N GLY A 96 10.19 -7.87 1.08
CA GLY A 96 10.91 -7.89 2.34
C GLY A 96 12.20 -7.11 2.25
N GLY A 97 12.77 -6.81 3.40
CA GLY A 97 14.02 -6.09 3.50
C GLY A 97 14.63 -6.17 4.89
N VAL A 98 15.88 -5.77 4.97
CA VAL A 98 16.65 -5.69 6.22
C VAL A 98 16.56 -4.25 6.73
N ARG A 99 16.48 -4.07 8.05
CA ARG A 99 16.51 -2.79 8.75
C ARG A 99 17.87 -2.69 9.44
N TRP A 100 18.63 -1.64 9.14
CA TRP A 100 19.92 -1.33 9.75
C TRP A 100 19.86 -0.01 10.51
#